data_AF-A0A351VCB0-F1
#
_entry.id   AF-A0A351VCB0-F1
#
_cell.length_a   1.000
_cell.length_b   1.000
_cell.length_c   1.000
_cell.angle_alpha   90.00
_cell.angle_beta   90.00
_cell.angle_gamma   90.00
#
_symmetry.space_group_name_H-M   'P 1'
#
loop_
_entity.id
_entity.type
_entity.pdbx_description
1 polymer ?
#
loop_
_entity_poly.entity_id
_entity_poly.type
_entity_poly.pdbx_seq_one_letter_code
_entity_poly.pdbx_strand_id
1 'polypeptide(L)' 'MRKGGILLPVSSIPSKYGIGTFSKQAYEFVDFLENAGQSFWQILPLGPTGYGDSPYQ' A
#
# COMPACT_ATOMS: atom_id res chain seq x y z
N MET A 1 -12.02 -10.66 -19.59
CA MET A 1 -12.54 -10.11 -18.31
C MET A 1 -11.73 -8.86 -17.98
N ARG A 2 -12.37 -7.71 -17.70
CA ARG A 2 -11.66 -6.46 -17.34
C ARG A 2 -11.49 -6.38 -15.83
N LYS A 3 -10.33 -5.92 -15.36
CA LYS A 3 -10.01 -5.71 -13.93
C LYS A 3 -9.31 -4.37 -13.73
N GLY A 4 -9.54 -3.74 -12.58
CA GLY A 4 -8.92 -2.47 -12.18
C GLY A 4 -8.22 -2.60 -10.82
N GLY A 5 -7.42 -1.61 -10.46
CA GLY A 5 -6.71 -1.57 -9.18
C GLY A 5 -6.10 -0.22 -8.87
N ILE A 6 -5.50 -0.12 -7.68
CA ILE A 6 -4.81 1.07 -7.18
C ILE A 6 -3.33 0.76 -6.96
N LEU A 7 -2.46 1.69 -7.34
CA LEU A 7 -1.07 1.76 -6.89
C LEU A 7 -1.00 2.61 -5.63
N LEU A 8 -0.63 2.01 -4.50
CA LEU A 8 -0.41 2.73 -3.25
C LEU A 8 0.73 2.06 -2.46
N PRO A 9 1.85 2.74 -2.19
CA PRO A 9 2.91 2.19 -1.35
C PRO A 9 2.39 1.89 0.06
N VAL A 10 2.86 0.82 0.70
CA VAL A 10 2.46 0.47 2.08
C VAL A 10 2.81 1.60 3.06
N SER A 11 3.93 2.29 2.83
CA SER A 11 4.35 3.44 3.64
C SER A 11 3.37 4.62 3.60
N SER A 12 2.50 4.69 2.59
CA SER A 12 1.46 5.71 2.43
C SER A 12 0.14 5.36 3.15
N ILE A 13 0.03 4.16 3.73
CA ILE A 13 -1.14 3.82 4.56
C ILE A 13 -1.20 4.75 5.78
N PRO A 14 -2.37 5.32 6.12
CA PRO A 14 -2.52 6.16 7.30
C PRO A 14 -2.06 5.46 8.57
N SER A 15 -1.27 6.16 9.38
CA SER A 15 -0.67 5.61 10.58
C SER A 15 -0.45 6.68 11.63
N LYS A 16 -0.65 6.30 12.91
CA LYS A 16 -0.35 7.17 14.05
C LYS A 16 1.13 7.14 14.47
N TYR A 17 1.95 6.35 13.78
CA TYR A 17 3.36 6.11 14.12
C TYR A 17 4.34 6.71 13.10
N GLY A 18 3.88 7.64 12.26
CA GLY A 18 4.71 8.37 11.29
C GLY A 18 4.85 7.71 9.92
N ILE A 19 4.65 6.39 9.80
CA ILE A 19 4.69 5.68 8.52
C ILE A 19 3.66 4.56 8.45
N GLY A 20 3.13 4.30 7.26
CA GLY A 20 2.25 3.18 6.98
C GLY A 20 2.94 1.82 7.14
N THR A 21 2.21 0.84 7.65
CA THR A 21 2.70 -0.51 7.95
C THR A 21 1.60 -1.55 7.68
N PHE A 22 1.96 -2.83 7.71
CA PHE A 22 0.99 -3.94 7.70
C PHE A 22 0.22 -4.01 9.02
N SER A 23 -0.79 -3.15 9.13
CA SER A 23 -1.55 -2.85 10.33
C SER A 23 -3.06 -2.97 10.05
N LYS A 24 -3.90 -2.66 11.04
CA LYS A 24 -5.37 -2.64 10.88
C LYS A 24 -5.81 -1.77 9.70
N GLN A 25 -5.16 -0.62 9.50
CA GLN A 25 -5.46 0.31 8.41
C GLN A 25 -5.16 -0.28 7.02
N ALA A 26 -4.20 -1.21 6.91
CA ALA A 26 -3.94 -1.91 5.66
C ALA A 26 -5.08 -2.88 5.31
N TYR A 27 -5.65 -3.56 6.32
CA TYR A 27 -6.87 -4.37 6.12
C TYR A 27 -8.07 -3.49 5.75
N GLU A 28 -8.27 -2.38 6.45
CA GLU A 28 -9.35 -1.41 6.13
C GLU A 28 -9.20 -0.86 4.69
N PHE A 29 -7.97 -0.69 4.20
CA PHE A 29 -7.71 -0.31 2.82
C PHE A 29 -8.05 -1.42 1.82
N VAL A 30 -7.76 -2.68 2.14
CA VAL A 30 -8.17 -3.83 1.31
C VAL A 30 -9.70 -3.96 1.27
N ASP A 31 -10.37 -3.82 2.41
CA ASP A 31 -11.84 -3.80 2.49
C ASP A 31 -12.42 -2.65 1.63
N PHE A 32 -11.77 -1.48 1.64
CA PHE A 32 -12.13 -0.38 0.75
C PHE A 32 -11.98 -0.74 -0.73
N LEU A 33 -10.88 -1.39 -1.13
CA LEU A 33 -10.66 -1.82 -2.50
C LEU A 33 -11.72 -2.83 -2.95
N GLU A 34 -12.05 -3.81 -2.10
CA GLU A 34 -13.10 -4.79 -2.37
C GLU A 34 -14.46 -4.11 -2.57
N ASN A 35 -14.85 -3.23 -1.64
CA ASN A 35 -16.10 -2.47 -1.72
C ASN A 35 -16.16 -1.56 -2.96
N ALA A 36 -15.01 -1.06 -3.43
CA ALA A 36 -14.89 -0.26 -4.64
C ALA A 36 -14.78 -1.09 -5.94
N GLY A 37 -14.89 -2.43 -5.86
CA GLY A 37 -14.78 -3.35 -7.00
C GLY A 37 -13.38 -3.43 -7.61
N GLN A 38 -12.35 -2.97 -6.89
CA GLN A 38 -10.96 -3.08 -7.33
C GLN A 38 -10.46 -4.51 -7.10
N SER A 39 -9.71 -5.04 -8.07
CA SER A 39 -9.19 -6.41 -8.04
C SER A 39 -7.70 -6.50 -7.76
N PHE A 40 -6.99 -5.36 -7.78
CA PHE A 40 -5.55 -5.31 -7.59
C PHE A 40 -5.14 -4.16 -6.68
N TRP A 41 -4.14 -4.45 -5.85
CA TRP A 41 -3.36 -3.46 -5.13
C TRP A 41 -1.90 -3.63 -5.53
N GLN A 42 -1.35 -2.62 -6.22
CA GLN A 42 0.06 -2.58 -6.55
C GLN A 42 0.82 -1.77 -5.48
N ILE A 43 1.98 -2.28 -5.06
CA ILE A 43 2.87 -1.65 -4.07
C ILE A 43 4.26 -1.42 -4.67
N LEU A 44 5.07 -0.61 -3.99
CA LEU A 44 6.50 -0.47 -4.26
C LEU A 44 7.30 -1.61 -3.58
N PRO A 45 8.58 -1.83 -3.93
CA PRO A 45 9.38 -2.87 -3.27
C PRO A 45 9.44 -2.71 -1.74
N LEU A 46 9.50 -3.84 -1.04
CA LEU A 46 9.49 -3.92 0.43
C LEU A 46 10.87 -4.10 1.07
N GLY A 47 11.94 -3.91 0.28
CA GLY A 47 13.30 -3.94 0.80
C GLY A 47 13.57 -2.78 1.77
N PRO A 48 14.56 -2.90 2.66
CA PRO A 48 14.99 -1.77 3.48
C PRO A 48 15.49 -0.65 2.56
N THR A 49 15.11 0.59 2.83
CA THR A 49 15.58 1.74 2.07
C THR A 49 16.96 2.20 2.56
N GLY A 50 17.79 2.67 1.63
CA GLY A 50 19.04 3.36 1.95
C GLY A 50 18.87 4.87 2.15
N TYR A 51 20.00 5.59 2.14
CA TYR A 51 19.99 7.05 2.14
C TYR A 51 19.23 7.58 0.91
N GLY A 52 18.19 8.39 1.13
CA GLY A 52 17.30 8.91 0.09
C GLY A 52 15.94 8.22 -0.01
N ASP A 53 15.66 7.23 0.85
CA ASP A 53 14.33 6.62 1.06
C ASP A 53 13.67 6.00 -0.19
N SER A 54 14.47 5.78 -1.24
CA SER A 54 14.01 5.10 -2.45
C SER A 54 13.80 3.61 -2.17
N PRO A 55 12.63 3.03 -2.47
CA PRO A 55 12.40 1.59 -2.36
C PRO A 55 13.13 0.79 -3.46
N TYR A 56 13.88 1.45 -4.34
CA TYR A 56 14.62 0.84 -5.44
C TYR A 56 16.14 0.86 -5.26
N GLN A 57 16.63 1.30 -4.09
CA GLN A 57 18.06 1.45 -3.79
C GLN A 57 18.52 0.46 -2.72
#